data_AF-A0A261CVF0-F1
#
_entry.id   AF-A0A261CVF0-F1
#
_cell.length_a   1.000
_cell.length_b   1.000
_cell.length_c   1.000
_cell.angle_alpha   90.00
_cell.angle_beta   90.00
_cell.angle_gamma   90.00
#
_symmetry.space_group_name_H-M   'P 1'
#
loop_
_entity.id
_entity.type
_entity.pdbx_description
1 polymer ?
#
loop_
_entity_poly.entity_id
_entity_poly.type
_entity_poly.pdbx_seq_one_letter_code
_entity_poly.pdbx_strand_id
1 'polypeptide(L)'
;MLPVGWSGLLAVMAGTAALALTLITLAGGHMQAALFCGLAAIGLNAWAFFAYRATDALSDDHLEYLKSRRDHAIYRTHYPTRGEHVIH
;
A
#
# COMPACT_ATOMS: atom_id res chain seq x y z
N MET A 1 -1.53 8.12 -7.47
CA MET A 1 -1.72 6.67 -7.19
C MET A 1 -0.34 6.11 -6.90
N LEU A 2 -0.14 5.57 -5.70
CA LEU A 2 1.16 5.60 -5.04
C LEU A 2 2.16 4.55 -5.54
N PRO A 3 3.45 4.92 -5.68
CA PRO A 3 4.54 3.99 -6.05
C PRO A 3 4.69 2.81 -5.07
N VAL A 4 4.14 2.94 -3.86
CA VAL A 4 4.16 1.90 -2.82
C VAL A 4 3.24 0.71 -3.16
N GLY A 5 2.06 0.95 -3.72
CA GLY A 5 1.17 -0.14 -4.15
C GLY A 5 1.76 -0.97 -5.30
N TRP A 6 2.42 -0.29 -6.25
CA TRP A 6 3.12 -0.93 -7.37
C TRP A 6 4.34 -1.71 -6.93
N SER A 7 5.13 -1.18 -5.99
CA SER A 7 6.29 -1.90 -5.45
C SER A 7 5.88 -3.13 -4.65
N GLY A 8 4.74 -3.08 -3.93
CA GLY A 8 4.16 -4.25 -3.28
C GLY A 8 3.77 -5.35 -4.26
N LEU A 9 3.08 -5.00 -5.35
CA LEU A 9 2.64 -5.96 -6.37
C LEU A 9 3.83 -6.62 -7.09
N LEU A 10 4.85 -5.83 -7.44
CA LEU A 10 6.09 -6.34 -8.02
C LEU A 10 6.86 -7.24 -7.04
N ALA A 11 6.87 -6.89 -5.76
CA ALA A 11 7.54 -7.68 -4.73
C ALA A 11 6.84 -9.03 -4.50
N VAL A 12 5.51 -9.12 -4.59
CA VAL A 12 4.78 -10.40 -4.58
C VAL A 12 5.21 -11.27 -5.77
N MET A 13 5.14 -10.71 -6.99
CA MET A 13 5.48 -11.45 -8.22
C MET A 13 6.93 -11.96 -8.19
N ALA A 14 7.87 -11.09 -7.83
CA ALA A 14 9.28 -11.44 -7.70
C ALA A 14 9.51 -12.44 -6.55
N GLY A 15 8.80 -12.31 -5.43
CA GLY A 15 8.86 -13.23 -4.30
C GLY A 15 8.38 -14.64 -4.66
N THR A 16 7.28 -14.75 -5.41
CA THR A 16 6.80 -16.05 -5.92
C THR A 16 7.75 -16.68 -6.93
N ALA A 17 8.35 -15.88 -7.83
CA ALA A 17 9.33 -16.36 -8.79
C ALA A 17 10.62 -16.84 -8.09
N ALA A 18 11.09 -16.09 -7.09
CA ALA A 18 12.24 -16.47 -6.28
C ALA A 18 11.99 -17.77 -5.50
N LEU A 19 10.78 -17.95 -4.95
CA LEU A 19 10.38 -19.18 -4.25
C LEU A 19 10.35 -20.38 -5.20
N ALA A 20 9.82 -20.22 -6.42
CA ALA A 20 9.86 -21.27 -7.43
C ALA A 20 11.31 -21.64 -7.82
N LEU A 21 12.18 -20.63 -7.99
CA LEU A 21 13.61 -20.84 -8.23
C LEU A 21 14.30 -21.57 -7.08
N THR A 22 13.96 -21.28 -5.82
CA THR A 22 14.46 -22.01 -4.65
C THR A 22 14.11 -23.49 -4.72
N LEU A 23 12.87 -23.84 -5.08
CA LEU A 23 12.44 -25.24 -5.18
C LEU A 23 13.17 -25.96 -6.33
N ILE A 24 13.34 -25.31 -7.47
CA ILE A 24 14.06 -25.87 -8.63
C ILE A 24 15.55 -26.08 -8.31
N THR A 25 16.19 -25.09 -7.69
CA THR A 25 17.62 -25.16 -7.34
C THR A 25 17.89 -26.17 -6.23
N LEU A 26 16.94 -26.34 -5.29
CA LEU A 26 17.00 -27.39 -4.28
C LEU A 26 16.88 -28.78 -4.91
N ALA A 27 15.96 -28.97 -5.87
CA ALA A 27 15.82 -30.22 -6.62
C ALA A 27 17.06 -30.53 -7.48
N GLY A 28 17.76 -29.51 -7.97
CA GLY A 28 19.01 -29.66 -8.73
C GLY A 28 20.26 -29.94 -7.89
N GLY A 29 20.15 -30.06 -6.56
CA GLY A 29 21.28 -30.35 -5.67
C GLY A 29 22.20 -29.14 -5.38
N HIS A 30 21.82 -27.93 -5.82
CA HIS A 30 22.58 -26.71 -5.61
C HIS A 30 22.15 -25.98 -4.33
N MET A 31 22.50 -26.54 -3.16
CA MET A 31 22.06 -26.06 -1.83
C MET A 31 22.37 -24.59 -1.54
N GLN A 32 23.55 -24.08 -1.93
CA GLN A 32 23.89 -22.66 -1.70
C GLN A 32 23.01 -21.71 -2.54
N ALA A 33 22.75 -22.05 -3.82
CA ALA A 33 21.90 -21.24 -4.68
C ALA A 33 20.45 -21.22 -4.17
N ALA A 34 19.95 -22.37 -3.71
CA ALA A 34 18.62 -22.47 -3.08
C ALA A 34 18.50 -21.58 -1.84
N LEU A 35 19.53 -21.53 -0.99
CA LEU A 35 19.56 -20.66 0.19
C LEU A 35 19.46 -19.17 -0.18
N PHE A 36 20.24 -18.71 -1.16
CA PHE A 36 20.18 -17.31 -1.60
C PHE A 36 18.82 -16.95 -2.21
N CYS A 37 18.27 -17.81 -3.08
CA CYS A 37 16.94 -17.60 -3.64
C CYS A 37 15.85 -17.61 -2.55
N GLY A 38 15.97 -18.49 -1.55
CA GLY A 38 15.02 -18.59 -0.45
C GLY A 38 15.01 -17.33 0.43
N LEU A 39 16.18 -16.81 0.77
CA LEU A 39 16.31 -15.56 1.52
C LEU A 39 15.76 -14.36 0.72
N ALA A 40 16.03 -14.30 -0.58
CA ALA A 40 15.48 -13.28 -1.46
C ALA A 40 13.94 -13.37 -1.53
N ALA A 41 13.37 -14.57 -1.62
CA ALA A 41 11.93 -14.79 -1.61
C ALA A 41 11.30 -14.30 -0.30
N ILE A 42 11.91 -14.59 0.84
CA ILE A 42 11.44 -14.12 2.15
C ILE A 42 11.48 -12.58 2.21
N GLY A 43 12.58 -11.96 1.80
CA GLY A 43 12.72 -10.51 1.81
C GLY A 43 11.70 -9.79 0.92
N LEU A 44 11.47 -10.32 -0.28
CA LEU A 44 10.49 -9.76 -1.23
C LEU A 44 9.05 -9.92 -0.73
N ASN A 45 8.70 -11.08 -0.13
CA ASN A 45 7.38 -11.27 0.47
C ASN A 45 7.17 -10.40 1.72
N ALA A 46 8.21 -10.21 2.55
CA ALA A 46 8.14 -9.29 3.69
C ALA A 46 7.93 -7.84 3.24
N TRP A 47 8.61 -7.40 2.17
CA TRP A 47 8.40 -6.08 1.58
C TRP A 47 7.00 -5.93 1.01
N ALA A 48 6.47 -6.95 0.33
CA ALA A 48 5.10 -6.94 -0.16
C ALA A 48 4.07 -6.75 0.95
N PHE A 49 4.25 -7.43 2.09
CA PHE A 49 3.39 -7.27 3.25
C PHE A 49 3.47 -5.85 3.85
N PHE A 50 4.68 -5.30 3.94
CA PHE A 50 4.87 -3.92 4.40
C PHE A 50 4.21 -2.90 3.45
N ALA A 51 4.41 -3.06 2.15
CA ALA A 51 3.82 -2.20 1.14
C ALA A 51 2.28 -2.26 1.15
N TYR A 52 1.71 -3.44 1.40
CA TYR A 52 0.27 -3.62 1.59
C TYR A 52 -0.22 -2.81 2.81
N ARG A 53 0.41 -2.99 3.98
CA ARG A 53 0.06 -2.25 5.21
C ARG A 53 0.20 -0.74 5.07
N ALA A 54 1.24 -0.27 4.37
CA ALA A 54 1.45 1.15 4.10
C ALA A 54 0.38 1.71 3.15
N THR A 55 -0.15 0.90 2.24
CA THR A 55 -1.23 1.30 1.32
C THR A 55 -2.56 1.42 2.05
N ASP A 56 -2.87 0.50 2.97
CA ASP A 56 -4.08 0.55 3.81
C ASP A 56 -4.11 1.83 4.67
N ALA A 57 -3.01 2.13 5.36
CA ALA A 57 -2.91 3.34 6.20
C ALA A 57 -3.14 4.62 5.38
N LEU A 58 -2.63 4.67 4.16
CA LEU A 58 -2.78 5.86 3.32
C LEU A 58 -4.17 5.98 2.70
N SER A 59 -4.86 4.85 2.47
CA SER A 59 -6.26 4.82 2.06
C SER A 59 -7.17 5.36 3.16
N ASP A 60 -6.89 5.01 4.41
CA ASP A 60 -7.66 5.49 5.57
C ASP A 60 -7.52 7.00 5.76
N ASP A 61 -6.30 7.55 5.68
CA ASP A 61 -6.06 9.00 5.73
C ASP A 61 -6.82 9.74 4.61
N HIS A 62 -6.84 9.17 3.40
CA HIS A 62 -7.55 9.76 2.28
C HIS A 62 -9.07 9.74 2.48
N LEU A 63 -9.61 8.66 3.03
CA LEU A 63 -11.03 8.56 3.38
C LEU A 63 -11.41 9.55 4.49
N GLU A 64 -10.55 9.74 5.49
CA GLU A 64 -10.76 10.74 6.55
C GLU A 64 -10.75 12.16 5.98
N TYR A 65 -9.82 12.46 5.07
CA TYR A 65 -9.80 13.73 4.34
C TYR A 65 -11.08 13.98 3.53
N LEU A 66 -11.56 12.97 2.81
CA LEU A 66 -12.80 13.06 2.03
C LEU A 66 -14.04 13.22 2.93
N LYS A 67 -14.08 12.53 4.08
CA LYS A 67 -15.13 12.71 5.09
C LYS A 67 -15.13 14.13 5.65
N SER A 68 -13.97 14.67 6.00
CA SER A 68 -13.83 16.06 6.47
C SER A 68 -14.32 17.07 5.44
N ARG A 69 -13.96 16.90 4.16
CA ARG A 69 -14.47 17.76 3.07
C ARG A 69 -15.98 17.65 2.89
N ARG A 70 -16.52 16.43 2.96
CA ARG A 70 -17.96 16.18 2.86
C ARG A 70 -18.69 16.87 4.02
N ASP A 71 -18.22 16.71 5.23
CA ASP A 71 -18.86 17.28 6.42
C ASP A 71 -18.77 18.82 6.42
N HIS A 72 -17.67 19.39 5.91
CA HIS A 72 -17.55 20.83 5.69
C HIS A 72 -18.53 21.36 4.61
N ALA A 73 -18.73 20.62 3.52
CA ALA A 73 -19.71 20.96 2.49
C ALA A 73 -21.15 20.89 3.03
N ILE A 74 -21.47 19.84 3.79
CA ILE A 74 -22.77 19.67 4.46
C ILE A 74 -23.00 20.82 5.47
N TYR A 75 -21.98 21.16 6.27
CA TYR A 75 -22.03 22.27 7.21
C TYR A 75 -22.35 23.60 6.50
N ARG A 76 -21.70 23.89 5.36
CA ARG A 76 -21.98 25.09 4.56
C ARG A 76 -23.40 25.13 3.99
N THR A 77 -24.00 23.97 3.68
CA THR A 77 -25.38 23.90 3.20
C THR A 77 -26.43 24.03 4.33
N HIS A 78 -26.13 23.52 5.53
CA HIS A 78 -27.04 23.62 6.68
C HIS A 78 -26.95 24.97 7.40
N TYR A 79 -25.77 25.58 7.39
CA TYR A 79 -25.53 26.92 7.91
C TYR A 79 -25.03 27.81 6.76
N PRO A 80 -25.89 28.16 5.79
CA PRO A 80 -25.54 29.19 4.84
C PRO A 80 -25.22 30.44 5.64
N THR A 81 -24.08 31.06 5.38
CA THR A 81 -23.61 32.28 6.03
C THR A 81 -24.68 33.37 5.94
N ARG A 82 -25.58 33.37 6.92
CA ARG A 82 -26.63 34.38 7.09
C ARG A 82 -26.01 35.42 8.03
N GLY A 83 -25.26 36.38 7.46
CA GLY A 83 -24.83 37.53 8.27
C GLY A 83 -23.66 38.40 7.80
N GLU A 84 -22.90 38.06 6.76
CA GLU A 84 -21.79 38.94 6.29
C GLU A 84 -22.20 40.00 5.25
N HIS A 85 -23.48 40.33 5.22
CA HIS A 85 -23.97 41.56 4.58
C HIS A 85 -24.95 42.24 5.53
N VAL A 86 -24.45 43.21 6.30
CA VAL A 86 -25.06 44.50 6.69
C VAL A 86 -24.29 44.98 7.92
N ILE A 87 -23.18 45.70 7.69
CA ILE A 87 -22.65 46.67 8.65
C ILE A 87 -22.90 48.02 7.97
N HIS A 88 -23.97 48.69 8.40
CA HIS A 88 -24.26 50.10 8.11
C HIS A 88 -23.95 50.91 9.37
#